data_AF-A0A1Z9I0I8-F1
#
_entry.id   AF-A0A1Z9I0I8-F1
#
_cell.length_a   1.000
_cell.length_b   1.000
_cell.length_c   1.000
_cell.angle_alpha   90.00
_cell.angle_beta   90.00
_cell.angle_gamma   90.00
#
_symmetry.space_group_name_H-M   'P 1'
#
loop_
_entity.id
_entity.type
_entity.pdbx_description
1 polymer ?
#
loop_
_entity_poly.entity_id
_entity_poly.type
_entity_poly.pdbx_seq_one_letter_code
_entity_poly.pdbx_strand_id
1 'polypeptide(L)'
;MAGTRTTSGKPLPRKQRVLNRGYLYTRKDEKVKNPEVTLMDMDSAIVSYFDEVIQPSVDDNGENTKVPIMYASPERWKAIKRDGFIRDKKRQIITPVIVYRRTSIEKDQSIPQDKLDANNPNIFYTFEKKFSQENRYDNFSQQIGLLPQKEYYNVMLPDYVTLQYDFIIWTSYIEQMNKIVERVVYSDGAYWGHPDKMRFRTSIDTFTDATEVSDTERIVRTNFTVTLRGYLLPKGNFDHRSTTQKFLTPKKLIFGAETDVAVTNNVGIAGQFTGEAPDDVSVFSKPAEGDLGVSTANPIVFNQGTGVTLTPDGIEFDGGSRVDLTIAIGQPVETTSNVVFNAVSASSLVLGSTTFKDQQITGSQSILGSLTTTGDLTINSDTTVNGTLTVRELHTEFVSASIIFASGSTIFGDTADDTHQFSGSVQMSGSLSLNNYEVTEISNDTGLSDNSATALVTENAVRGYVSDQVSTPNTYLRKQFFKTSTSITAPSTASFTAVTASAPTGLTATSKNDFVFFINGQYMEHDALSIQQAASTFLLKVDNDSIGYELESDDEILAIGKFNS
;
A
#
# COMPACT_ATOMS: atom_id res chain seq x y z
N MET A 1 -5.93 -3.34 58.42
CA MET A 1 -4.93 -3.85 59.39
C MET A 1 -3.94 -2.72 59.69
N ALA A 2 -3.82 -2.36 60.96
CA ALA A 2 -2.97 -1.26 61.44
C ALA A 2 -1.48 -1.63 61.34
N GLY A 3 -0.66 -0.74 60.76
CA GLY A 3 0.79 -0.89 60.67
C GLY A 3 1.49 0.20 61.47
N THR A 4 2.01 -0.19 62.63
CA THR A 4 2.83 0.56 63.57
C THR A 4 4.06 1.22 62.91
N ARG A 5 4.24 2.52 63.17
CA ARG A 5 5.49 3.27 62.91
C ARG A 5 6.54 2.86 63.95
N THR A 6 7.55 2.11 63.54
CA THR A 6 8.81 1.98 64.30
C THR A 6 9.89 2.81 63.61
N THR A 7 10.24 3.92 64.26
CA THR A 7 11.44 4.72 63.98
C THR A 7 12.67 3.95 64.46
N SER A 8 13.39 3.32 63.54
CA SER A 8 14.75 2.79 63.79
C SER A 8 15.72 3.54 62.87
N GLY A 9 16.48 4.48 63.43
CA GLY A 9 17.58 5.18 62.78
C GLY A 9 18.81 4.30 62.58
N LYS A 10 18.68 3.18 61.86
CA LYS A 10 19.81 2.39 61.38
C LYS A 10 19.89 2.53 59.85
N PRO A 11 21.07 2.81 59.27
CA PRO A 11 21.23 2.86 57.82
C PRO A 11 20.89 1.48 57.23
N LEU A 12 20.12 1.48 56.14
CA LEU A 12 19.66 0.26 55.46
C LEU A 12 20.86 -0.58 54.97
N PRO A 13 20.76 -1.92 54.91
CA PRO A 13 21.85 -2.79 54.50
C PRO A 13 22.25 -2.55 53.04
N ARG A 14 23.56 -2.58 52.76
CA ARG A 14 24.22 -2.26 51.47
C ARG A 14 23.75 -3.06 50.23
N LYS A 15 22.84 -4.03 50.38
CA LYS A 15 22.28 -4.85 49.29
C LYS A 15 20.81 -4.55 48.95
N GLN A 16 20.14 -3.66 49.66
CA GLN A 16 18.83 -3.17 49.25
C GLN A 16 19.07 -1.99 48.30
N ARG A 17 18.85 -2.17 46.98
CA ARG A 17 18.95 -1.07 46.02
C ARG A 17 18.12 0.08 46.57
N VAL A 18 18.78 1.15 47.02
CA VAL A 18 18.11 2.39 47.38
C VAL A 18 17.36 2.80 46.13
N LEU A 19 16.03 2.73 46.17
CA LEU A 19 15.20 3.16 45.06
C LEU A 19 15.59 4.62 44.79
N ASN A 20 16.15 4.90 43.62
CA ASN A 20 16.63 6.23 43.31
C ASN A 20 15.42 7.17 43.22
N ARG A 21 15.17 7.91 44.32
CA ARG A 21 14.04 8.85 44.44
C ARG A 21 14.15 10.02 43.47
N GLY A 22 15.30 10.21 42.82
CA GLY A 22 15.47 11.17 41.72
C GLY A 22 14.64 10.85 40.47
N TYR A 23 14.08 9.64 40.35
CA TYR A 23 13.13 9.30 39.28
C TYR A 23 11.66 9.29 39.74
N LEU A 24 11.40 9.52 41.03
CA LEU A 24 10.05 9.57 41.59
C LEU A 24 9.56 11.01 41.63
N TYR A 25 8.98 11.47 40.53
CA TYR A 25 8.37 12.79 40.43
C TYR A 25 6.89 12.74 40.84
N THR A 26 6.49 13.54 41.84
CA THR A 26 5.09 13.65 42.28
C THR A 26 4.40 14.81 41.57
N ARG A 27 3.26 14.55 40.90
CA ARG A 27 2.46 15.56 40.18
C ARG A 27 1.38 16.24 41.05
N LYS A 28 1.56 16.29 42.38
CA LYS A 28 0.51 16.77 43.29
C LYS A 28 0.18 18.27 43.12
N ASP A 29 1.14 19.07 42.68
CA ASP A 29 1.02 20.54 42.58
C ASP A 29 0.91 21.03 41.12
N GLU A 30 0.66 20.14 40.16
CA GLU A 30 0.70 20.46 38.72
C GLU A 30 -0.71 20.72 38.15
N LYS A 31 -0.87 21.81 37.38
CA LYS A 31 -2.15 22.20 36.73
C LYS A 31 -2.39 21.56 35.35
N VAL A 32 -1.42 20.81 34.83
CA VAL A 32 -1.49 20.19 33.49
C VAL A 32 -2.36 18.93 33.57
N LYS A 33 -3.48 18.91 32.84
CA LYS A 33 -4.36 17.73 32.77
C LYS A 33 -3.66 16.60 32.03
N ASN A 34 -3.87 15.36 32.47
CA ASN A 34 -3.42 14.21 31.70
C ASN A 34 -4.17 14.17 30.38
N PRO A 35 -3.48 13.93 29.24
CA PRO A 35 -4.17 13.64 28.00
C PRO A 35 -5.00 12.37 28.21
N GLU A 36 -6.27 12.46 27.85
CA GLU A 36 -7.23 11.36 27.86
C GLU A 36 -8.02 11.41 26.56
N VAL A 37 -8.31 10.24 26.00
CA VAL A 37 -9.14 10.12 24.80
C VAL A 37 -10.17 9.06 25.06
N THR A 38 -11.41 9.50 25.23
CA THR A 38 -12.55 8.63 25.48
C THR A 38 -13.37 8.43 24.21
N LEU A 39 -14.24 7.42 24.21
CA LEU A 39 -15.21 7.21 23.13
C LEU A 39 -16.12 8.42 22.92
N MET A 40 -16.46 9.15 23.98
CA MET A 40 -17.25 10.36 23.90
C MET A 40 -16.50 11.49 23.19
N ASP A 41 -15.18 11.58 23.37
CA ASP A 41 -14.36 12.56 22.64
C ASP A 41 -14.39 12.27 21.14
N MET A 42 -14.35 11.00 20.75
CA MET A 42 -14.47 10.56 19.35
C MET A 42 -15.87 10.84 18.78
N ASP A 43 -16.93 10.58 19.55
CA ASP A 43 -18.30 10.91 19.16
C ASP A 43 -18.49 12.42 18.97
N SER A 44 -17.89 13.23 19.86
CA SER A 44 -17.95 14.69 19.79
C SER A 44 -17.10 15.29 18.67
N ALA A 45 -16.02 14.60 18.28
CA ALA A 45 -15.13 15.03 17.21
C ALA A 45 -15.87 15.13 15.87
N ILE A 46 -16.78 14.19 15.61
CA ILE A 46 -17.67 14.21 14.44
C ILE A 46 -18.52 15.49 14.46
N VAL A 47 -19.19 15.78 15.57
CA VAL A 47 -20.04 16.99 15.70
C VAL A 47 -19.23 18.25 15.46
N SER A 48 -18.08 18.39 16.14
CA SER A 48 -17.23 19.57 15.97
C SER A 48 -16.76 19.74 14.53
N TYR A 49 -16.44 18.64 13.84
CA TYR A 49 -15.96 18.70 12.47
C TYR A 49 -17.06 19.11 11.48
N PHE A 50 -18.28 18.59 11.66
CA PHE A 50 -19.43 19.02 10.87
C PHE A 50 -19.79 20.49 11.14
N ASP A 51 -19.67 20.94 12.39
CA ASP A 51 -20.01 22.31 12.78
C ASP A 51 -18.98 23.36 12.38
N GLU A 52 -17.69 23.04 12.47
CA GLU A 52 -16.59 23.98 12.24
C GLU A 52 -16.07 23.94 10.81
N VAL A 53 -15.96 22.74 10.22
CA VAL A 53 -15.26 22.53 8.94
C VAL A 53 -16.22 22.31 7.78
N ILE A 54 -17.11 21.31 7.86
CA ILE A 54 -18.01 20.97 6.74
C ILE A 54 -19.08 22.05 6.56
N GLN A 55 -19.60 22.58 7.68
CA GLN A 55 -20.63 23.62 7.72
C GLN A 55 -21.77 23.35 6.71
N PRO A 56 -22.48 22.22 6.82
CA PRO A 56 -23.53 21.87 5.86
C PRO A 56 -24.64 22.93 5.92
N SER A 57 -24.99 23.47 4.76
CA SER A 57 -26.01 24.52 4.64
C SER A 57 -26.83 24.28 3.38
N VAL A 58 -28.13 24.58 3.45
CA VAL A 58 -29.05 24.44 2.32
C VAL A 58 -29.74 25.77 2.05
N ASP A 59 -30.07 26.00 0.79
CA ASP A 59 -30.93 27.11 0.40
C ASP A 59 -32.38 26.65 0.50
N ASP A 60 -33.15 27.27 1.39
CA ASP A 60 -34.58 27.03 1.54
C ASP A 60 -35.32 28.36 1.35
N ASN A 61 -36.06 28.49 0.25
CA ASN A 61 -36.77 29.70 -0.16
C ASN A 61 -35.90 30.98 -0.25
N GLY A 62 -34.61 30.87 -0.61
CA GLY A 62 -33.70 32.01 -0.77
C GLY A 62 -32.93 32.38 0.51
N GLU A 63 -33.12 31.63 1.60
CA GLU A 63 -32.39 31.78 2.86
C GLU A 63 -31.47 30.57 3.09
N ASN A 64 -30.18 30.84 3.35
CA ASN A 64 -29.20 29.80 3.62
C ASN A 64 -29.31 29.32 5.07
N THR A 65 -29.90 28.15 5.27
CA THR A 65 -30.13 27.54 6.58
C THR A 65 -29.05 26.49 6.90
N LYS A 66 -28.45 26.55 8.09
CA LYS A 66 -27.49 25.55 8.57
C LYS A 66 -28.20 24.23 8.88
N VAL A 67 -27.65 23.11 8.41
CA VAL A 67 -28.17 21.78 8.68
C VAL A 67 -27.69 21.30 10.06
N PRO A 68 -28.59 20.99 11.01
CA PRO A 68 -28.21 20.47 12.31
C PRO A 68 -27.72 19.01 12.23
N ILE A 69 -26.67 18.69 13.00
CA ILE A 69 -26.19 17.32 13.22
C ILE A 69 -26.59 16.85 14.63
N MET A 70 -27.10 15.62 14.75
CA MET A 70 -27.51 15.06 16.04
C MET A 70 -27.03 13.62 16.23
N TYR A 71 -26.55 13.32 17.43
CA TYR A 71 -26.33 11.94 17.86
C TYR A 71 -27.66 11.27 18.20
N ALA A 72 -27.89 10.07 17.67
CA ALA A 72 -29.06 9.24 18.00
C ALA A 72 -28.69 8.13 18.96
N SER A 73 -29.38 8.09 20.11
CA SER A 73 -29.35 6.93 20.99
C SER A 73 -29.97 5.70 20.29
N PRO A 74 -29.66 4.47 20.74
CA PRO A 74 -30.25 3.25 20.18
C PRO A 74 -31.78 3.26 20.13
N GLU A 75 -32.45 3.84 21.13
CA GLU A 75 -33.91 3.96 21.19
C GLU A 75 -34.43 4.92 20.11
N ARG A 76 -33.76 6.08 19.95
CA ARG A 76 -34.09 7.07 18.94
C ARG A 76 -33.88 6.51 17.54
N TRP A 77 -32.81 5.74 17.34
CA TRP A 77 -32.52 5.08 16.06
C TRP A 77 -33.54 4.00 15.70
N LYS A 78 -34.02 3.22 16.69
CA LYS A 78 -35.09 2.25 16.47
C LYS A 78 -36.39 2.92 16.04
N ALA A 79 -36.74 4.06 16.65
CA ALA A 79 -37.89 4.85 16.22
C ALA A 79 -37.71 5.39 14.80
N ILE A 80 -36.53 5.93 14.48
CA ILE A 80 -36.17 6.41 13.14
C ILE A 80 -36.31 5.31 12.09
N LYS A 81 -35.84 4.08 12.36
CA LYS A 81 -35.96 2.96 11.40
C LYS A 81 -37.42 2.54 11.16
N ARG A 82 -38.29 2.66 12.17
CA ARG A 82 -39.72 2.30 12.06
C ARG A 82 -40.51 3.39 11.34
N ASP A 83 -40.26 4.65 11.70
CA ASP A 83 -41.06 5.79 11.24
C ASP A 83 -40.49 6.43 9.96
N GLY A 84 -39.24 6.12 9.57
CA GLY A 84 -38.57 6.60 8.35
C GLY A 84 -37.96 8.00 8.46
N PHE A 85 -38.37 8.80 9.44
CA PHE A 85 -37.94 10.18 9.65
C PHE A 85 -38.01 10.58 11.13
N ILE A 86 -37.48 11.76 11.46
CA ILE A 86 -37.49 12.31 12.82
C ILE A 86 -38.47 13.48 12.95
N ARG A 87 -39.20 13.55 14.07
CA ARG A 87 -40.13 14.64 14.37
C ARG A 87 -39.63 15.49 15.54
N ASP A 88 -39.88 16.80 15.47
CA ASP A 88 -39.68 17.72 16.59
C ASP A 88 -40.77 17.53 17.67
N LYS A 89 -40.60 18.17 18.83
CA LYS A 89 -41.58 18.24 19.92
C LYS A 89 -42.97 18.69 19.46
N LYS A 90 -43.06 19.45 18.35
CA LYS A 90 -44.32 19.87 17.72
C LYS A 90 -44.92 18.84 16.73
N ARG A 91 -44.37 17.63 16.64
CA ARG A 91 -44.75 16.55 15.70
C ARG A 91 -44.54 16.84 14.21
N GLN A 92 -43.84 17.91 13.86
CA GLN A 92 -43.42 18.21 12.49
C GLN A 92 -42.14 17.46 12.14
N ILE A 93 -41.99 17.06 10.87
CA ILE A 93 -40.78 16.42 10.36
C ILE A 93 -39.64 17.43 10.36
N ILE A 94 -38.45 17.02 10.79
CA ILE A 94 -37.26 17.87 10.78
C ILE A 94 -36.50 17.61 9.49
N THR A 95 -36.58 18.53 8.53
CA THR A 95 -35.72 18.59 7.33
C THR A 95 -35.23 20.02 7.15
N PRO A 96 -33.97 20.24 6.74
CA PRO A 96 -32.89 19.25 6.61
C PRO A 96 -32.33 18.83 7.98
N VAL A 97 -31.87 17.58 8.13
CA VAL A 97 -31.16 17.14 9.35
C VAL A 97 -30.22 15.98 9.06
N ILE A 98 -29.07 15.96 9.74
CA ILE A 98 -28.11 14.86 9.73
C ILE A 98 -28.17 14.17 11.08
N VAL A 99 -28.42 12.87 11.09
CA VAL A 99 -28.42 12.06 12.32
C VAL A 99 -27.38 10.96 12.18
N TYR A 100 -26.60 10.76 13.23
CA TYR A 100 -25.58 9.73 13.25
C TYR A 100 -25.63 8.91 14.52
N ARG A 101 -25.12 7.69 14.45
CA ARG A 101 -24.89 6.82 15.62
C ARG A 101 -23.61 6.03 15.44
N ARG A 102 -23.02 5.60 16.55
CA ARG A 102 -21.97 4.58 16.53
C ARG A 102 -22.59 3.19 16.37
N THR A 103 -22.04 2.38 15.48
CA THR A 103 -22.50 1.01 15.23
C THR A 103 -21.62 -0.05 15.86
N SER A 104 -20.30 0.07 15.67
CA SER A 104 -19.33 -0.92 16.17
C SER A 104 -18.08 -0.24 16.72
N ILE A 105 -17.35 -1.01 17.53
CA ILE A 105 -16.01 -0.70 17.99
C ILE A 105 -15.17 -1.97 17.88
N GLU A 106 -14.07 -1.89 17.16
CA GLU A 106 -13.16 -2.99 16.92
C GLU A 106 -11.74 -2.56 17.29
N LYS A 107 -10.94 -3.49 17.79
CA LYS A 107 -9.51 -3.23 18.02
C LYS A 107 -8.79 -3.31 16.68
N ASP A 108 -7.97 -2.31 16.36
CA ASP A 108 -7.11 -2.37 15.16
C ASP A 108 -5.97 -3.38 15.40
N GLN A 109 -5.93 -4.44 14.60
CA GLN A 109 -4.94 -5.52 14.70
C GLN A 109 -3.68 -5.27 13.86
N SER A 110 -3.67 -4.23 13.01
CA SER A 110 -2.51 -3.90 12.16
C SER A 110 -1.29 -3.44 12.97
N ILE A 111 -1.50 -2.99 14.21
CA ILE A 111 -0.47 -2.61 15.15
C ILE A 111 -0.53 -3.57 16.34
N PRO A 112 0.14 -4.74 16.28
CA PRO A 112 0.17 -5.68 17.40
C PRO A 112 0.92 -5.06 18.57
N GLN A 113 0.18 -4.75 19.64
CA GLN A 113 0.75 -4.22 20.88
C GLN A 113 0.65 -5.28 21.98
N ASP A 114 1.80 -5.84 22.37
CA ASP A 114 1.92 -6.62 23.59
C ASP A 114 2.18 -5.67 24.77
N LYS A 115 1.20 -5.59 25.68
CA LYS A 115 1.30 -4.74 26.86
C LYS A 115 2.04 -5.40 28.02
N LEU A 116 2.42 -6.69 27.92
CA LEU A 116 3.01 -7.57 28.95
C LEU A 116 2.17 -7.70 30.24
N ASP A 117 1.74 -6.57 30.82
CA ASP A 117 0.81 -6.46 31.94
C ASP A 117 -0.02 -5.18 31.80
N ALA A 118 -1.35 -5.30 31.72
CA ALA A 118 -2.27 -4.17 31.59
C ALA A 118 -2.24 -3.22 32.80
N ASN A 119 -1.87 -3.71 33.99
CA ASN A 119 -1.78 -2.91 35.22
C ASN A 119 -0.42 -2.23 35.37
N ASN A 120 0.58 -2.62 34.57
CA ASN A 120 1.93 -2.06 34.61
C ASN A 120 2.51 -1.83 33.20
N PRO A 121 2.04 -0.79 32.47
CA PRO A 121 2.57 -0.48 31.15
C PRO A 121 4.03 -0.04 31.25
N ASN A 122 4.91 -0.75 30.55
CA ASN A 122 6.35 -0.41 30.45
C ASN A 122 6.70 0.34 29.15
N ILE A 123 5.73 0.49 28.23
CA ILE A 123 5.92 1.13 26.93
C ILE A 123 5.30 2.52 26.97
N PHE A 124 6.17 3.54 26.86
CA PHE A 124 5.78 4.94 26.85
C PHE A 124 6.27 5.62 25.58
N TYR A 125 5.45 6.55 25.07
CA TYR A 125 5.79 7.49 24.01
C TYR A 125 6.05 8.87 24.62
N THR A 126 7.18 9.49 24.31
CA THR A 126 7.53 10.82 24.80
C THR A 126 6.96 11.89 23.86
N PHE A 127 6.08 12.76 24.37
CA PHE A 127 5.54 13.91 23.63
C PHE A 127 5.84 15.22 24.38
N GLU A 128 5.89 16.31 23.60
CA GLU A 128 6.10 17.70 24.01
C GLU A 128 7.42 18.00 24.77
N LYS A 129 8.21 18.93 24.23
CA LYS A 129 9.42 19.47 24.85
C LYS A 129 9.11 20.89 25.30
N LYS A 130 8.68 21.06 26.55
CA LYS A 130 8.55 22.39 27.15
C LYS A 130 9.78 22.71 27.98
N PHE A 131 10.28 23.95 27.87
CA PHE A 131 11.29 24.44 28.80
C PHE A 131 10.63 24.69 30.15
N SER A 132 11.18 24.12 31.22
CA SER A 132 10.66 24.35 32.58
C SER A 132 10.82 25.82 32.97
N GLN A 133 9.79 26.41 33.59
CA GLN A 133 9.87 27.80 34.08
C GLN A 133 10.66 27.92 35.40
N GLU A 134 10.97 26.81 36.07
CA GLU A 134 11.71 26.80 37.34
C GLU A 134 13.18 27.19 37.18
N ASN A 135 13.76 27.02 35.99
CA ASN A 135 15.15 27.41 35.69
C ASN A 135 15.16 28.47 34.58
N ARG A 136 14.56 29.63 34.84
CA ARG A 136 14.75 30.83 34.00
C ARG A 136 16.15 31.41 34.24
N TYR A 137 16.79 31.87 33.17
CA TYR A 137 18.16 32.38 33.18
C TYR A 137 18.36 33.55 34.14
N ASP A 138 19.49 33.52 34.85
CA ASP A 138 20.29 34.69 35.19
C ASP A 138 21.67 34.50 34.53
N ASN A 139 22.32 35.58 34.08
CA ASN A 139 23.57 35.55 33.31
C ASN A 139 24.71 34.82 34.05
N PHE A 140 24.62 34.71 35.38
CA PHE A 140 25.54 33.93 36.22
C PHE A 140 25.40 32.40 36.06
N SER A 141 24.24 31.91 35.61
CA SER A 141 23.92 30.47 35.55
C SER A 141 24.59 29.74 34.38
N GLN A 142 24.90 30.45 33.28
CA GLN A 142 25.65 29.89 32.16
C GLN A 142 27.13 29.67 32.51
N GLN A 143 27.72 30.51 33.37
CA GLN A 143 29.12 30.41 33.78
C GLN A 143 29.38 29.19 34.69
N ILE A 144 28.34 28.64 35.32
CA ILE A 144 28.40 27.45 36.20
C ILE A 144 28.07 26.14 35.42
N GLY A 145 27.73 26.23 34.14
CA GLY A 145 27.48 25.07 33.27
C GLY A 145 26.12 24.39 33.49
N LEU A 146 25.09 25.10 33.96
CA LEU A 146 23.74 24.56 34.05
C LEU A 146 23.08 24.55 32.66
N LEU A 147 22.66 23.37 32.20
CA LEU A 147 21.90 23.22 30.96
C LEU A 147 20.40 23.45 31.21
N PRO A 148 19.66 24.05 30.26
CA PRO A 148 18.23 24.28 30.40
C PRO A 148 17.49 22.95 30.59
N GLN A 149 16.72 22.85 31.67
CA GLN A 149 15.99 21.64 32.01
C GLN A 149 14.76 21.52 31.11
N LYS A 150 14.73 20.47 30.30
CA LYS A 150 13.59 20.14 29.44
C LYS A 150 12.66 19.23 30.23
N GLU A 151 11.37 19.52 30.17
CA GLU A 151 10.32 18.65 30.67
C GLU A 151 9.82 17.80 29.52
N TYR A 152 9.80 16.50 29.74
CA TYR A 152 9.22 15.51 28.84
C TYR A 152 7.99 14.91 29.50
N TYR A 153 6.93 14.74 28.73
CA TYR A 153 5.75 13.98 29.15
C TYR A 153 5.77 12.64 28.42
N ASN A 154 5.90 11.57 29.18
CA ASN A 154 5.83 10.21 28.66
C ASN A 154 4.39 9.72 28.84
N VAL A 155 3.64 9.53 27.76
CA VAL A 155 2.29 8.94 27.77
C VAL A 155 2.38 7.47 27.41
N MET A 156 1.55 6.64 28.03
CA MET A 156 1.44 5.24 27.64
C MET A 156 0.98 5.11 26.17
N LEU A 157 1.52 4.11 25.47
CA LEU A 157 1.11 3.83 24.08
C LEU A 157 -0.40 3.50 24.04
N PRO A 158 -1.22 4.24 23.27
CA PRO A 158 -2.67 4.11 23.30
C PRO A 158 -3.16 2.86 22.57
N ASP A 159 -4.39 2.42 22.87
CA ASP A 159 -5.03 1.32 22.14
C ASP A 159 -5.67 1.83 20.86
N TYR A 160 -5.25 1.31 19.71
CA TYR A 160 -5.85 1.67 18.43
C TYR A 160 -7.19 0.95 18.24
N VAL A 161 -8.22 1.71 17.89
CA VAL A 161 -9.58 1.21 17.66
C VAL A 161 -10.14 1.74 16.35
N THR A 162 -10.91 0.90 15.67
CA THR A 162 -11.71 1.25 14.52
C THR A 162 -13.16 1.35 14.96
N LEU A 163 -13.79 2.49 14.70
CA LEU A 163 -15.17 2.78 15.06
C LEU A 163 -15.96 2.98 13.78
N GLN A 164 -17.12 2.33 13.68
CA GLN A 164 -18.03 2.57 12.56
C GLN A 164 -19.20 3.43 13.03
N TYR A 165 -19.64 4.32 12.16
CA TYR A 165 -20.78 5.20 12.37
C TYR A 165 -21.73 5.10 11.19
N ASP A 166 -23.03 5.03 11.49
CA ASP A 166 -24.09 5.17 10.49
C ASP A 166 -24.58 6.61 10.49
N PHE A 167 -24.72 7.21 9.32
CA PHE A 167 -25.33 8.51 9.12
C PHE A 167 -26.59 8.39 8.26
N ILE A 168 -27.58 9.21 8.57
CA ILE A 168 -28.80 9.40 7.77
C ILE A 168 -28.99 10.90 7.59
N ILE A 169 -29.08 11.32 6.33
CA ILE A 169 -29.44 12.69 5.96
C ILE A 169 -30.87 12.68 5.45
N TRP A 170 -31.67 13.64 5.90
CA TRP A 170 -32.96 13.94 5.28
C TRP A 170 -32.98 15.37 4.75
N THR A 171 -33.49 15.54 3.54
CA THR A 171 -33.76 16.84 2.92
C THR A 171 -35.12 16.82 2.21
N SER A 172 -35.68 18.01 1.96
CA SER A 172 -36.94 18.16 1.21
C SER A 172 -36.72 18.05 -0.31
N TYR A 173 -35.52 18.40 -0.79
CA TYR A 173 -35.17 18.42 -2.21
C TYR A 173 -33.85 17.67 -2.49
N ILE A 174 -33.76 17.09 -3.69
CA ILE A 174 -32.56 16.37 -4.15
C ILE A 174 -31.38 17.34 -4.32
N GLU A 175 -31.62 18.57 -4.80
CA GLU A 175 -30.56 19.57 -4.94
C GLU A 175 -29.88 19.93 -3.62
N GLN A 176 -30.68 20.01 -2.54
CA GLN A 176 -30.17 20.22 -1.19
C GLN A 176 -29.36 19.01 -0.72
N MET A 177 -29.81 17.79 -1.04
CA MET A 177 -29.08 16.56 -0.71
C MET A 177 -27.72 16.55 -1.40
N ASN A 178 -27.67 16.81 -2.71
CA ASN A 178 -26.44 16.79 -3.49
C ASN A 178 -25.40 17.75 -2.93
N LYS A 179 -25.78 18.99 -2.58
CA LYS A 179 -24.86 19.96 -1.97
C LYS A 179 -24.28 19.49 -0.64
N ILE A 180 -25.08 18.80 0.19
CA ILE A 180 -24.60 18.25 1.47
C ILE A 180 -23.67 17.07 1.19
N VAL A 181 -24.06 16.14 0.32
CA VAL A 181 -23.26 14.96 -0.04
C VAL A 181 -21.92 15.38 -0.63
N GLU A 182 -21.87 16.34 -1.56
CA GLU A 182 -20.64 16.89 -2.13
C GLU A 182 -19.68 17.41 -1.04
N ARG A 183 -20.19 18.17 -0.06
CA ARG A 183 -19.37 18.67 1.07
C ARG A 183 -18.89 17.56 1.98
N VAL A 184 -19.70 16.54 2.22
CA VAL A 184 -19.31 15.38 3.05
C VAL A 184 -18.27 14.53 2.32
N VAL A 185 -18.45 14.27 1.02
CA VAL A 185 -17.48 13.57 0.16
C VAL A 185 -16.14 14.31 0.12
N TYR A 186 -16.16 15.64 0.02
CA TYR A 186 -14.93 16.44 0.06
C TYR A 186 -14.14 16.27 1.39
N SER A 187 -14.82 15.88 2.47
CA SER A 187 -14.19 15.62 3.77
C SER A 187 -13.69 14.18 3.95
N ASP A 188 -13.83 13.33 2.94
CA ASP A 188 -13.34 11.96 2.97
C ASP A 188 -11.80 11.91 3.11
N GLY A 189 -11.31 10.91 3.83
CA GLY A 189 -9.89 10.72 4.12
C GLY A 189 -9.26 11.76 5.05
N ALA A 190 -10.00 12.79 5.47
CA ALA A 190 -9.52 13.84 6.36
C ALA A 190 -9.40 13.36 7.82
N TYR A 191 -8.75 14.18 8.66
CA TYR A 191 -8.65 13.95 10.10
C TYR A 191 -9.70 14.79 10.83
N TRP A 192 -10.77 14.14 11.30
CA TRP A 192 -11.86 14.80 12.00
C TRP A 192 -11.52 14.98 13.49
N GLY A 193 -11.75 16.19 14.00
CA GLY A 193 -11.55 16.54 15.40
C GLY A 193 -11.24 18.03 15.59
N HIS A 194 -11.45 18.52 16.81
CA HIS A 194 -11.17 19.91 17.15
C HIS A 194 -9.66 20.21 17.08
N PRO A 195 -9.22 21.41 16.63
CA PRO A 195 -7.81 21.76 16.51
C PRO A 195 -6.99 21.56 17.80
N ASP A 196 -7.58 21.88 18.95
CA ASP A 196 -6.98 21.75 20.28
C ASP A 196 -7.12 20.35 20.91
N LYS A 197 -7.78 19.41 20.22
CA LYS A 197 -7.93 18.03 20.66
C LYS A 197 -7.27 17.07 19.66
N MET A 198 -7.21 15.81 20.08
CA MET A 198 -6.81 14.70 19.25
C MET A 198 -7.72 14.59 18.01
N ARG A 199 -7.12 14.43 16.83
CA ARG A 199 -7.83 14.23 15.56
C ARG A 199 -7.77 12.76 15.15
N PHE A 200 -8.80 12.32 14.46
CA PHE A 200 -8.99 10.91 14.09
C PHE A 200 -9.17 10.80 12.59
N ARG A 201 -8.48 9.83 11.98
CA ARG A 201 -8.59 9.61 10.54
C ARG A 201 -9.95 9.00 10.25
N THR A 202 -10.70 9.61 9.35
CA THR A 202 -12.01 9.12 8.92
C THR A 202 -11.98 8.73 7.45
N SER A 203 -12.73 7.69 7.12
CA SER A 203 -13.00 7.25 5.76
C SER A 203 -14.50 7.08 5.63
N ILE A 204 -15.07 7.55 4.53
CA ILE A 204 -16.46 7.33 4.17
C ILE A 204 -16.49 6.13 3.22
N ASP A 205 -17.36 5.14 3.48
CA ASP A 205 -17.36 3.91 2.69
C ASP A 205 -18.19 4.07 1.41
N THR A 206 -19.52 4.14 1.53
CA THR A 206 -20.42 4.34 0.38
C THR A 206 -21.66 5.13 0.78
N PHE A 207 -22.19 5.91 -0.18
CA PHE A 207 -23.48 6.59 -0.06
C PHE A 207 -24.57 5.72 -0.70
N THR A 208 -25.68 5.54 0.00
CA THR A 208 -26.86 4.83 -0.48
C THR A 208 -28.04 5.79 -0.48
N ASP A 209 -28.52 6.12 -1.68
CA ASP A 209 -29.67 7.01 -1.86
C ASP A 209 -30.96 6.19 -1.90
N ALA A 210 -31.91 6.54 -1.03
CA ALA A 210 -33.27 6.02 -1.04
C ALA A 210 -34.23 7.20 -1.16
N THR A 211 -34.83 7.35 -2.34
CA THR A 211 -35.90 8.35 -2.52
C THR A 211 -37.24 7.68 -2.18
N GLU A 212 -37.78 7.99 -1.01
CA GLU A 212 -39.12 7.56 -0.62
C GLU A 212 -40.12 8.68 -0.93
N VAL A 213 -40.97 8.45 -1.94
CA VAL A 213 -42.09 9.35 -2.25
C VAL A 213 -43.30 8.85 -1.48
N SER A 214 -43.71 9.59 -0.44
CA SER A 214 -44.98 9.37 0.26
C SER A 214 -46.01 10.41 -0.21
N ASP A 215 -47.29 10.03 -0.22
CA ASP A 215 -48.45 10.77 -0.78
C ASP A 215 -48.74 12.17 -0.18
N THR A 216 -47.87 12.73 0.67
CA THR A 216 -48.12 14.03 1.33
C THR A 216 -46.87 14.90 1.44
N GLU A 217 -45.68 14.32 1.62
CA GLU A 217 -44.42 15.06 1.70
C GLU A 217 -43.32 14.29 0.98
N ARG A 218 -42.59 14.97 0.07
CA ARG A 218 -41.43 14.40 -0.62
C ARG A 218 -40.22 14.52 0.30
N ILE A 219 -39.65 13.38 0.71
CA ILE A 219 -38.47 13.34 1.55
C ILE A 219 -37.38 12.58 0.79
N VAL A 220 -36.19 13.16 0.71
CA VAL A 220 -35.02 12.51 0.16
C VAL A 220 -34.18 12.02 1.33
N ARG A 221 -33.82 10.74 1.31
CA ARG A 221 -33.03 10.09 2.35
C ARG A 221 -31.75 9.52 1.75
N THR A 222 -30.62 9.88 2.33
CA THR A 222 -29.32 9.30 1.98
C THR A 222 -28.70 8.73 3.24
N ASN A 223 -28.28 7.46 3.19
CA ASN A 223 -27.53 6.83 4.28
C ASN A 223 -26.09 6.63 3.82
N PHE A 224 -25.14 6.91 4.70
CA PHE A 224 -23.73 6.61 4.46
C PHE A 224 -23.08 6.14 5.76
N THR A 225 -21.98 5.42 5.62
CA THR A 225 -21.23 4.89 6.75
C THR A 225 -19.85 5.53 6.80
N VAL A 226 -19.37 5.78 8.01
CA VAL A 226 -18.06 6.37 8.26
C VAL A 226 -17.27 5.46 9.18
N THR A 227 -16.08 5.10 8.72
CA THR A 227 -15.08 4.38 9.50
C THR A 227 -14.08 5.39 10.08
N LEU A 228 -14.05 5.51 11.41
CA LEU A 228 -13.13 6.38 12.16
C LEU A 228 -12.07 5.53 12.84
N ARG A 229 -10.81 5.78 12.51
CA ARG A 229 -9.64 5.16 13.17
C ARG A 229 -9.18 6.06 14.31
N GLY A 230 -9.46 5.61 15.52
CA GLY A 230 -9.17 6.31 16.76
C GLY A 230 -8.13 5.61 17.62
N TYR A 231 -7.76 6.26 18.70
CA TYR A 231 -6.89 5.71 19.74
C TYR A 231 -7.48 6.01 21.10
N LEU A 232 -7.60 4.99 21.94
CA LEU A 232 -8.10 5.08 23.29
C LEU A 232 -6.96 5.28 24.26
N LEU A 233 -7.10 6.32 25.07
CA LEU A 233 -6.18 6.62 26.15
C LEU A 233 -7.00 6.77 27.43
N PRO A 234 -7.11 5.71 28.25
CA PRO A 234 -7.95 5.75 29.43
C PRO A 234 -7.50 6.83 30.40
N LYS A 235 -8.50 7.45 31.06
CA LYS A 235 -8.30 8.25 32.26
C LYS A 235 -7.59 7.40 33.28
N GLY A 236 -6.35 7.73 33.61
CA GLY A 236 -5.54 6.92 34.53
C GLY A 236 -6.26 6.65 35.84
N ASN A 237 -6.81 5.44 35.99
CA ASN A 237 -7.37 4.94 37.26
C ASN A 237 -7.84 3.47 37.18
N PHE A 238 -6.95 2.54 36.80
CA PHE A 238 -7.16 1.14 37.17
C PHE A 238 -6.37 0.73 38.43
N ASP A 239 -5.26 1.42 38.77
CA ASP A 239 -4.48 1.06 39.99
C ASP A 239 -3.52 2.17 40.51
N HIS A 240 -3.99 3.43 40.60
CA HIS A 240 -3.21 4.59 41.12
C HIS A 240 -1.91 4.97 40.38
N ARG A 241 -1.64 4.43 39.19
CA ARG A 241 -0.49 4.83 38.36
C ARG A 241 -0.91 5.88 37.33
N SER A 242 -0.19 7.00 37.33
CA SER A 242 -0.37 8.07 36.34
C SER A 242 0.00 7.55 34.95
N THR A 243 -0.90 7.71 33.99
CA THR A 243 -0.72 7.36 32.57
C THR A 243 0.28 8.25 31.85
N THR A 244 0.68 9.33 32.53
CA THR A 244 1.75 10.23 32.12
C THR A 244 2.83 10.30 33.20
N GLN A 245 4.08 10.07 32.82
CA GLN A 245 5.24 10.30 33.68
C GLN A 245 6.00 11.55 33.19
N LYS A 246 6.31 12.46 34.12
CA LYS A 246 7.16 13.62 33.83
C LYS A 246 8.63 13.20 33.98
N PHE A 247 9.42 13.41 32.95
CA PHE A 247 10.87 13.23 33.02
C PHE A 247 11.56 14.58 32.84
N LEU A 248 12.56 14.86 33.67
CA LEU A 248 13.36 16.06 33.53
C LEU A 248 14.80 15.69 33.16
N THR A 249 15.40 16.44 32.26
CA THR A 249 16.82 16.24 31.94
C THR A 249 17.71 16.49 33.16
N PRO A 250 18.86 15.80 33.26
CA PRO A 250 19.82 16.07 34.32
C PRO A 250 20.31 17.53 34.24
N LYS A 251 20.38 18.20 35.38
CA LYS A 251 20.76 19.62 35.50
C LYS A 251 22.26 19.90 35.29
N LYS A 252 23.10 18.87 35.43
CA LYS A 252 24.57 18.96 35.34
C LYS A 252 25.15 17.62 34.89
N LEU A 253 26.07 17.65 33.94
CA LEU A 253 26.92 16.53 33.55
C LEU A 253 28.28 16.75 34.22
N ILE A 254 28.71 15.83 35.07
CA ILE A 254 30.05 15.87 35.70
C ILE A 254 30.90 14.83 34.98
N PHE A 255 31.89 15.29 34.23
CA PHE A 255 32.93 14.42 33.70
C PHE A 255 33.95 14.19 34.81
N GLY A 256 33.98 12.96 35.34
CA GLY A 256 35.11 12.50 36.15
C GLY A 256 36.18 11.98 35.21
N ALA A 257 37.32 12.66 35.14
CA ALA A 257 38.51 12.01 34.60
C ALA A 257 38.98 11.02 35.68
N GLU A 258 39.05 9.72 35.36
CA GLU A 258 39.80 8.79 36.19
C GLU A 258 41.29 9.10 36.04
N THR A 259 41.82 9.88 36.98
CA THR A 259 43.26 10.14 37.10
C THR A 259 43.77 9.42 38.35
N ASP A 260 44.73 8.52 38.18
CA ASP A 260 45.31 7.68 39.24
C ASP A 260 46.27 8.45 40.20
N VAL A 261 46.17 9.78 40.23
CA VAL A 261 47.03 10.63 41.06
C VAL A 261 46.20 11.74 41.68
N ALA A 262 46.21 11.79 43.01
CA ALA A 262 45.54 12.83 43.79
C ALA A 262 46.19 14.20 43.50
N VAL A 263 45.49 15.04 42.75
CA VAL A 263 45.85 16.46 42.59
C VAL A 263 45.63 17.15 43.93
N THR A 264 46.73 17.46 44.62
CA THR A 264 46.71 18.29 45.82
C THR A 264 46.67 19.75 45.38
N ASN A 265 45.53 20.41 45.61
CA ASN A 265 45.42 21.86 45.42
C ASN A 265 46.24 22.57 46.50
N ASN A 266 47.50 22.90 46.20
CA ASN A 266 48.24 23.88 46.98
C ASN A 266 47.71 25.28 46.64
N VAL A 267 46.84 25.78 47.51
CA VAL A 267 46.47 27.19 47.52
C VAL A 267 47.68 27.96 48.03
N GLY A 268 48.38 28.68 47.15
CA GLY A 268 49.46 29.58 47.56
C GLY A 268 48.89 30.71 48.41
N ILE A 269 49.26 30.74 49.69
CA ILE A 269 49.06 31.88 50.59
C ILE A 269 50.17 32.89 50.30
N ALA A 270 49.78 34.16 50.16
CA ALA A 270 50.69 35.28 49.95
C ALA A 270 51.60 35.54 51.16
N GLY A 271 52.87 35.86 50.88
CA GLY A 271 53.74 36.62 51.77
C GLY A 271 54.67 35.81 52.68
N GLN A 272 55.89 35.56 52.21
CA GLN A 272 57.07 35.46 53.09
C GLN A 272 58.36 35.70 52.30
N PHE A 273 59.02 36.84 52.57
CA PHE A 273 60.39 37.14 52.15
C PHE A 273 61.36 36.66 53.23
N THR A 274 62.48 36.04 52.83
CA THR A 274 63.82 36.00 53.46
C THR A 274 64.67 35.10 52.56
N GLY A 275 65.93 35.33 52.15
CA GLY A 275 66.97 36.31 52.41
C GLY A 275 68.19 35.92 51.52
N GLU A 276 69.11 36.86 51.35
CA GLU A 276 70.36 36.86 50.53
C GLU A 276 71.25 35.60 50.70
N ALA A 277 72.21 35.22 49.83
CA ALA A 277 73.31 35.97 49.18
C ALA A 277 74.04 35.07 48.11
N PRO A 278 75.24 35.40 47.58
CA PRO A 278 75.47 35.81 46.18
C PRO A 278 76.43 34.86 45.38
N ASP A 279 76.60 35.09 44.07
CA ASP A 279 77.94 35.22 43.45
C ASP A 279 77.86 35.57 41.95
N ASP A 280 78.63 36.59 41.61
CA ASP A 280 78.92 37.12 40.27
C ASP A 280 79.53 36.06 39.34
N VAL A 281 79.11 36.04 38.06
CA VAL A 281 80.06 35.94 36.92
C VAL A 281 79.55 36.78 35.75
N SER A 282 80.44 37.64 35.28
CA SER A 282 80.24 38.69 34.30
C SER A 282 80.69 38.31 32.87
N VAL A 283 80.00 38.90 31.89
CA VAL A 283 80.46 39.35 30.55
C VAL A 283 80.52 38.29 29.42
N PHE A 284 79.73 38.51 28.35
CA PHE A 284 80.21 39.08 27.07
C PHE A 284 79.07 39.73 26.26
N SER A 285 79.24 41.03 26.04
CA SER A 285 78.40 41.94 25.26
C SER A 285 78.49 41.70 23.75
N LYS A 286 77.34 41.52 23.09
CA LYS A 286 77.16 41.70 21.64
C LYS A 286 76.73 43.15 21.38
N PRO A 287 77.18 43.82 20.29
CA PRO A 287 76.96 45.24 20.09
C PRO A 287 75.47 45.57 19.94
N ALA A 288 75.06 46.72 20.46
CA ALA A 288 73.76 47.31 20.21
C ALA A 288 73.66 47.70 18.73
N GLU A 289 72.71 47.10 18.01
CA GLU A 289 72.18 47.70 16.80
C GLU A 289 71.48 48.99 17.22
N GLY A 290 72.00 50.12 16.74
CA GLY A 290 71.37 51.42 16.89
C GLY A 290 70.07 51.42 16.12
N ASP A 291 68.97 51.39 16.86
CA ASP A 291 67.61 51.57 16.37
C ASP A 291 67.48 53.02 15.86
N LEU A 292 67.54 53.21 14.54
CA LEU A 292 67.11 54.46 13.89
C LEU A 292 65.58 54.52 13.99
N GLY A 293 65.07 54.80 15.18
CA GLY A 293 63.64 54.98 15.43
C GLY A 293 63.12 56.21 14.69
N VAL A 294 62.27 56.00 13.70
CA VAL A 294 61.49 57.06 13.06
C VAL A 294 60.34 57.41 14.01
N SER A 295 60.49 58.48 14.81
CA SER A 295 59.40 58.97 15.65
C SER A 295 58.37 59.73 14.80
N THR A 296 57.10 59.33 14.87
CA THR A 296 55.99 60.02 14.20
C THR A 296 55.35 61.04 15.13
N ALA A 297 55.08 62.25 14.62
CA ALA A 297 54.43 63.30 15.42
C ALA A 297 52.94 63.01 15.72
N ASN A 298 52.32 62.11 14.95
CA ASN A 298 50.96 61.63 15.16
C ASN A 298 50.99 60.09 15.06
N PRO A 299 50.74 59.35 16.16
CA PRO A 299 50.80 57.89 16.17
C PRO A 299 49.63 57.27 15.40
N ILE A 300 49.85 56.05 14.90
CA ILE A 300 48.78 55.22 14.31
C ILE A 300 48.19 54.36 15.43
N VAL A 301 46.86 54.37 15.58
CA VAL A 301 46.15 53.54 16.57
C VAL A 301 45.43 52.39 15.87
N PHE A 302 45.67 51.16 16.32
CA PHE A 302 44.97 49.98 15.82
C PHE A 302 43.81 49.62 16.76
N ASN A 303 42.57 49.78 16.28
CA ASN A 303 41.37 49.40 17.03
C ASN A 303 40.70 48.18 16.39
N GLN A 304 40.26 47.22 17.21
CA GLN A 304 39.60 46.02 16.74
C GLN A 304 38.18 46.33 16.22
N GLY A 305 37.80 45.66 15.13
CA GLY A 305 36.46 45.74 14.54
C GLY A 305 35.64 44.47 14.80
N THR A 306 34.39 44.44 14.32
CA THR A 306 33.57 43.21 14.39
C THR A 306 34.13 42.15 13.45
N GLY A 307 34.33 40.92 13.95
CA GLY A 307 34.78 39.77 13.15
C GLY A 307 36.31 39.60 13.05
N VAL A 308 37.08 40.57 13.55
CA VAL A 308 38.55 40.54 13.59
C VAL A 308 39.01 40.79 15.02
N THR A 309 39.91 39.94 15.53
CA THR A 309 40.53 40.09 16.85
C THR A 309 41.93 40.66 16.68
N LEU A 310 42.23 41.74 17.40
CA LEU A 310 43.57 42.30 17.52
C LEU A 310 44.16 41.93 18.89
N THR A 311 45.44 41.62 18.94
CA THR A 311 46.14 41.41 20.22
C THR A 311 47.56 41.97 20.12
N PRO A 312 47.88 43.06 20.84
CA PRO A 312 47.01 43.87 21.71
C PRO A 312 46.03 44.78 20.92
N ASP A 313 44.86 45.09 21.49
CA ASP A 313 43.90 46.07 20.94
C ASP A 313 44.18 47.49 21.46
N GLY A 314 43.91 48.50 20.63
CA GLY A 314 44.09 49.91 20.97
C GLY A 314 45.55 50.38 21.04
N ILE A 315 46.50 49.60 20.52
CA ILE A 315 47.92 49.93 20.61
C ILE A 315 48.29 51.07 19.65
N GLU A 316 49.08 52.01 20.16
CA GLU A 316 49.64 53.13 19.41
C GLU A 316 51.02 52.76 18.86
N PHE A 317 51.26 53.06 17.58
CA PHE A 317 52.56 52.96 16.95
C PHE A 317 53.09 54.36 16.63
N ASP A 318 54.10 54.79 17.38
CA ASP A 318 54.79 56.08 17.26
C ASP A 318 56.21 55.95 16.65
N GLY A 319 56.63 54.73 16.33
CA GLY A 319 57.93 54.39 15.75
C GLY A 319 59.13 54.53 16.68
N GLY A 320 58.92 54.76 17.98
CA GLY A 320 59.96 54.78 19.02
C GLY A 320 60.30 53.40 19.59
N SER A 321 59.48 52.38 19.34
CA SER A 321 59.71 50.99 19.75
C SER A 321 58.96 50.01 18.83
N ARG A 322 59.48 48.78 18.71
CA ARG A 322 58.81 47.71 17.97
C ARG A 322 57.46 47.36 18.62
N VAL A 323 56.41 47.35 17.81
CA VAL A 323 55.07 46.87 18.18
C VAL A 323 54.76 45.58 17.43
N ASP A 324 54.52 44.49 18.15
CA ASP A 324 54.04 43.22 17.58
C ASP A 324 52.51 43.14 17.71
N LEU A 325 51.82 43.11 16.57
CA LEU A 325 50.37 43.04 16.50
C LEU A 325 49.94 41.71 15.87
N THR A 326 49.15 40.93 16.59
CA THR A 326 48.52 39.72 16.04
C THR A 326 47.10 40.02 15.57
N ILE A 327 46.80 39.69 14.31
CA ILE A 327 45.48 39.84 13.70
C ILE A 327 44.90 38.44 13.44
N ALA A 328 43.74 38.14 14.02
CA ALA A 328 43.08 36.85 13.87
C ALA A 328 41.59 36.99 13.53
N ILE A 329 41.01 35.94 12.95
CA ILE A 329 39.57 35.81 12.72
C ILE A 329 39.08 34.52 13.39
N GLY A 330 37.78 34.43 13.70
CA GLY A 330 37.23 33.35 14.52
C GLY A 330 37.23 31.94 13.91
N GLN A 331 37.65 31.78 12.65
CA GLN A 331 37.77 30.48 11.97
C GLN A 331 38.77 30.56 10.80
N PRO A 332 39.42 29.45 10.41
CA PRO A 332 40.27 29.40 9.21
C PRO A 332 39.43 29.51 7.93
N VAL A 333 39.96 30.22 6.93
CA VAL A 333 39.29 30.51 5.63
C VAL A 333 40.16 30.16 4.43
N GLU A 334 41.08 29.20 4.58
CA GLU A 334 41.91 28.71 3.48
C GLU A 334 41.04 28.00 2.43
N THR A 335 41.54 27.86 1.20
CA THR A 335 40.80 27.22 0.10
C THR A 335 40.44 25.75 0.36
N THR A 336 41.10 25.13 1.35
CA THR A 336 40.87 23.76 1.82
C THR A 336 40.08 23.71 3.14
N SER A 337 39.79 24.86 3.75
CA SER A 337 39.09 24.95 5.03
C SER A 337 37.58 24.77 4.86
N ASN A 338 36.98 23.99 5.77
CA ASN A 338 35.53 23.89 5.88
C ASN A 338 35.00 25.06 6.72
N VAL A 339 34.65 26.16 6.06
CA VAL A 339 34.08 27.35 6.70
C VAL A 339 32.64 27.07 7.10
N VAL A 340 32.27 27.40 8.35
CA VAL A 340 30.89 27.28 8.84
C VAL A 340 30.27 28.67 8.94
N PHE A 341 29.13 28.86 8.27
CA PHE A 341 28.29 30.04 8.42
C PHE A 341 27.05 29.68 9.24
N ASN A 342 26.98 30.11 10.49
CA ASN A 342 25.82 29.88 11.35
C ASN A 342 24.54 30.55 10.82
N ALA A 343 24.70 31.65 10.07
CA ALA A 343 23.65 32.29 9.31
C ALA A 343 24.26 32.96 8.09
N VAL A 344 23.63 32.80 6.93
CA VAL A 344 23.98 33.53 5.71
C VAL A 344 22.86 34.55 5.48
N SER A 345 23.12 35.82 5.78
CA SER A 345 22.18 36.92 5.56
C SER A 345 22.32 37.55 4.16
N ALA A 346 23.14 36.97 3.29
CA ALA A 346 23.33 37.45 1.93
C ALA A 346 22.08 37.15 1.09
N SER A 347 21.71 38.08 0.20
CA SER A 347 20.60 37.88 -0.75
C SER A 347 20.81 36.71 -1.71
N SER A 348 22.05 36.19 -1.81
CA SER A 348 22.43 35.05 -2.64
C SER A 348 23.65 34.34 -2.03
N LEU A 349 23.65 33.01 -2.02
CA LEU A 349 24.82 32.18 -1.73
C LEU A 349 25.17 31.35 -2.98
N VAL A 350 26.38 31.53 -3.50
CA VAL A 350 26.86 30.81 -4.69
C VAL A 350 27.98 29.86 -4.26
N LEU A 351 27.77 28.56 -4.48
CA LEU A 351 28.72 27.48 -4.19
C LEU A 351 29.07 26.77 -5.51
N GLY A 352 30.12 27.22 -6.19
CA GLY A 352 30.46 26.71 -7.52
C GLY A 352 29.37 27.05 -8.54
N SER A 353 28.77 26.03 -9.17
CA SER A 353 27.65 26.18 -10.12
C SER A 353 26.28 26.21 -9.44
N THR A 354 26.19 25.92 -8.14
CA THR A 354 24.94 25.95 -7.39
C THR A 354 24.68 27.34 -6.83
N THR A 355 23.49 27.89 -7.06
CA THR A 355 23.06 29.18 -6.50
C THR A 355 21.82 29.02 -5.63
N PHE A 356 21.90 29.52 -4.39
CA PHE A 356 20.78 29.65 -3.46
C PHE A 356 20.32 31.11 -3.47
N LYS A 357 19.19 31.39 -4.10
CA LYS A 357 18.65 32.74 -4.26
C LYS A 357 17.15 32.70 -4.47
N ASP A 358 16.42 33.69 -3.96
CA ASP A 358 15.00 33.89 -4.25
C ASP A 358 14.12 32.64 -3.97
N GLN A 359 14.45 31.89 -2.90
CA GLN A 359 13.83 30.61 -2.50
C GLN A 359 14.03 29.45 -3.49
N GLN A 360 14.96 29.60 -4.42
CA GLN A 360 15.32 28.58 -5.40
C GLN A 360 16.75 28.09 -5.17
N ILE A 361 16.97 26.84 -5.55
CA ILE A 361 18.29 26.26 -5.73
C ILE A 361 18.45 26.00 -7.22
N THR A 362 19.37 26.67 -7.88
CA THR A 362 19.65 26.47 -9.31
C THR A 362 20.99 25.78 -9.49
N GLY A 363 21.09 24.92 -10.51
CA GLY A 363 22.26 24.08 -10.78
C GLY A 363 22.02 22.60 -10.50
N SER A 364 23.06 21.78 -10.68
CA SER A 364 23.02 20.33 -10.47
C SER A 364 23.22 19.98 -9.00
N GLN A 365 22.25 19.30 -8.39
CA GLN A 365 22.29 18.91 -6.99
C GLN A 365 22.45 17.39 -6.84
N SER A 366 23.40 16.96 -6.02
CA SER A 366 23.53 15.55 -5.60
C SER A 366 23.08 15.43 -4.15
N ILE A 367 22.07 14.60 -3.91
CA ILE A 367 21.53 14.32 -2.58
C ILE A 367 21.92 12.87 -2.25
N LEU A 368 22.90 12.68 -1.37
CA LEU A 368 23.37 11.35 -0.96
C LEU A 368 22.42 10.66 0.06
N GLY A 369 21.53 11.45 0.67
CA GLY A 369 20.53 10.98 1.65
C GLY A 369 19.11 10.98 1.10
N SER A 370 18.13 11.15 1.99
CA SER A 370 16.71 11.24 1.63
C SER A 370 16.30 12.66 1.23
N LEU A 371 15.50 12.77 0.17
CA LEU A 371 14.71 13.97 -0.11
C LEU A 371 13.30 13.77 0.45
N THR A 372 12.87 14.65 1.35
CA THR A 372 11.50 14.67 1.86
C THR A 372 10.86 16.01 1.55
N THR A 373 9.76 16.00 0.80
CA THR A 373 8.96 17.19 0.50
C THR A 373 7.67 17.14 1.29
N THR A 374 7.27 18.25 1.92
CA THR A 374 5.97 18.36 2.61
C THR A 374 4.83 18.76 1.67
N GLY A 375 5.17 19.29 0.50
CA GLY A 375 4.25 19.56 -0.59
C GLY A 375 4.62 18.77 -1.84
N ASP A 376 4.11 19.24 -2.97
CA ASP A 376 4.24 18.55 -4.25
C ASP A 376 5.68 18.55 -4.78
N LEU A 377 6.08 17.42 -5.38
CA LEU A 377 7.29 17.31 -6.18
C LEU A 377 6.89 17.34 -7.66
N THR A 378 7.04 18.49 -8.30
CA THR A 378 6.79 18.64 -9.74
C THR A 378 8.09 18.45 -10.52
N ILE A 379 8.07 17.56 -11.51
CA ILE A 379 9.19 17.30 -12.41
C ILE A 379 8.74 17.60 -13.83
N ASN A 380 9.24 18.71 -14.40
CA ASN A 380 8.79 19.23 -15.71
C ASN A 380 9.33 18.42 -16.90
N SER A 381 10.18 17.43 -16.65
CA SER A 381 10.88 16.63 -17.66
C SER A 381 11.00 15.19 -17.15
N ASP A 382 12.02 14.46 -17.59
CA ASP A 382 12.13 13.04 -17.28
C ASP A 382 12.57 12.77 -15.83
N THR A 383 12.03 11.69 -15.27
CA THR A 383 12.44 11.13 -13.98
C THR A 383 12.82 9.67 -14.16
N THR A 384 14.00 9.30 -13.70
CA THR A 384 14.47 7.90 -13.71
C THR A 384 14.62 7.40 -12.28
N VAL A 385 13.95 6.28 -11.96
CA VAL A 385 14.05 5.61 -10.66
C VAL A 385 14.73 4.25 -10.88
N ASN A 386 16.01 4.15 -10.53
CA ASN A 386 16.76 2.88 -10.65
C ASN A 386 16.30 1.82 -9.64
N GLY A 387 15.69 2.24 -8.54
CA GLY A 387 15.16 1.38 -7.48
C GLY A 387 13.65 1.17 -7.62
N THR A 388 12.97 1.12 -6.48
CA THR A 388 11.52 0.93 -6.43
C THR A 388 10.80 2.26 -6.24
N LEU A 389 9.77 2.49 -7.06
CA LEU A 389 8.78 3.54 -6.83
C LEU A 389 7.58 2.93 -6.09
N THR A 390 7.38 3.30 -4.83
CA THR A 390 6.19 2.93 -4.06
C THR A 390 5.29 4.15 -3.92
N VAL A 391 4.13 4.10 -4.55
CA VAL A 391 3.11 5.16 -4.50
C VAL A 391 1.78 4.57 -4.06
N ARG A 392 0.91 5.40 -3.49
CA ARG A 392 -0.47 4.99 -3.18
C ARG A 392 -1.30 4.86 -4.44
N GLU A 393 -1.07 5.78 -5.38
CA GLU A 393 -1.80 5.88 -6.63
C GLU A 393 -0.87 6.44 -7.70
N LEU A 394 -0.95 5.88 -8.91
CA LEU A 394 -0.21 6.34 -10.07
C LEU A 394 -1.20 6.63 -11.20
N HIS A 395 -1.38 7.90 -11.54
CA HIS A 395 -2.20 8.32 -12.67
C HIS A 395 -1.31 8.45 -13.90
N THR A 396 -1.59 7.66 -14.94
CA THR A 396 -0.86 7.71 -16.21
C THR A 396 -1.86 7.90 -17.34
N GLU A 397 -1.61 8.86 -18.23
CA GLU A 397 -2.48 9.07 -19.40
C GLU A 397 -2.31 7.97 -20.46
N PHE A 398 -1.13 7.36 -20.56
CA PHE A 398 -0.85 6.26 -21.49
C PHE A 398 0.08 5.23 -20.84
N VAL A 399 -0.31 3.96 -20.93
CA VAL A 399 0.57 2.82 -20.64
C VAL A 399 0.63 1.95 -21.87
N SER A 400 1.64 2.17 -22.72
CA SER A 400 1.83 1.35 -23.92
C SER A 400 2.62 0.06 -23.67
N ALA A 401 3.25 -0.10 -22.51
CA ALA A 401 4.10 -1.25 -22.21
C ALA A 401 4.18 -1.54 -20.70
N SER A 402 3.07 -1.94 -20.07
CA SER A 402 3.14 -2.61 -18.76
C SER A 402 3.62 -4.04 -18.98
N ILE A 403 4.90 -4.31 -18.73
CA ILE A 403 5.35 -5.67 -18.46
C ILE A 403 5.15 -5.90 -16.96
N ILE A 404 4.04 -6.54 -16.59
CA ILE A 404 3.80 -6.96 -15.21
C ILE A 404 4.68 -8.19 -14.94
N PHE A 405 5.95 -7.94 -14.57
CA PHE A 405 6.81 -8.95 -13.96
C PHE A 405 6.56 -8.96 -12.45
N ALA A 406 5.53 -9.70 -12.03
CA ALA A 406 5.42 -10.12 -10.64
C ALA A 406 5.88 -11.58 -10.56
N SER A 407 6.85 -11.89 -9.69
CA SER A 407 7.24 -13.27 -9.38
C SER A 407 6.18 -13.98 -8.51
N GLY A 408 4.89 -13.72 -8.73
CA GLY A 408 3.76 -14.24 -7.95
C GLY A 408 2.42 -14.03 -8.66
N SER A 409 1.34 -14.56 -8.06
CA SER A 409 -0.02 -14.45 -8.59
C SER A 409 -0.50 -13.00 -8.62
N THR A 410 -0.76 -12.46 -9.81
CA THR A 410 -1.49 -11.19 -9.99
C THR A 410 -2.95 -11.51 -10.30
N ILE A 411 -3.86 -10.82 -9.63
CA ILE A 411 -5.29 -10.91 -9.92
C ILE A 411 -5.62 -9.73 -10.83
N PHE A 412 -5.95 -10.02 -12.09
CA PHE A 412 -6.52 -9.06 -13.03
C PHE A 412 -8.03 -9.20 -12.94
N GLY A 413 -8.69 -8.18 -12.38
CA GLY A 413 -10.12 -8.23 -12.04
C GLY A 413 -10.33 -8.90 -10.69
N ASP A 414 -10.67 -8.13 -9.67
CA ASP A 414 -10.89 -8.59 -8.29
C ASP A 414 -12.37 -8.80 -7.96
N THR A 415 -13.27 -8.39 -8.84
CA THR A 415 -14.72 -8.51 -8.71
C THR A 415 -15.34 -9.25 -9.90
N ALA A 416 -16.51 -9.86 -9.68
CA ALA A 416 -17.23 -10.58 -10.75
C ALA A 416 -17.80 -9.62 -11.83
N ASP A 417 -17.86 -8.33 -11.52
CA ASP A 417 -18.39 -7.29 -12.41
C ASP A 417 -17.29 -6.70 -13.33
N ASP A 418 -16.04 -7.11 -13.16
CA ASP A 418 -14.92 -6.67 -13.99
C ASP A 418 -15.03 -7.19 -15.43
N THR A 419 -14.78 -6.29 -16.39
CA THR A 419 -14.79 -6.63 -17.82
C THR A 419 -13.41 -6.39 -18.43
N HIS A 420 -12.74 -7.46 -18.87
CA HIS A 420 -11.47 -7.39 -19.58
C HIS A 420 -11.68 -7.57 -21.10
N GLN A 421 -11.35 -6.55 -21.88
CA GLN A 421 -11.42 -6.61 -23.34
C GLN A 421 -10.00 -6.68 -23.92
N PHE A 422 -9.70 -7.80 -24.58
CA PHE A 422 -8.46 -7.98 -25.32
C PHE A 422 -8.74 -7.80 -26.82
N SER A 423 -8.17 -6.75 -27.42
CA SER A 423 -8.18 -6.59 -28.88
C SER A 423 -6.96 -7.27 -29.48
N GLY A 424 -7.16 -8.37 -30.21
CA GLY A 424 -6.08 -9.14 -30.84
C GLY A 424 -5.99 -10.57 -30.32
N SER A 425 -4.79 -11.15 -30.34
CA SER A 425 -4.55 -12.52 -29.87
C SER A 425 -4.17 -12.55 -28.39
N VAL A 426 -4.75 -13.49 -27.66
CA VAL A 426 -4.35 -13.84 -26.29
C VAL A 426 -3.60 -15.16 -26.35
N GLN A 427 -2.36 -15.17 -25.85
CA GLN A 427 -1.59 -16.40 -25.69
C GLN A 427 -1.59 -16.77 -24.20
N MET A 428 -2.09 -17.96 -23.90
CA MET A 428 -2.13 -18.51 -22.55
C MET A 428 -1.41 -19.86 -22.55
N SER A 429 -0.52 -20.07 -21.58
CA SER A 429 0.29 -21.29 -21.46
C SER A 429 -0.25 -22.29 -20.43
N GLY A 430 -1.22 -21.89 -19.60
CA GLY A 430 -1.84 -22.72 -18.57
C GLY A 430 -3.31 -23.04 -18.86
N SER A 431 -4.00 -23.58 -17.85
CA SER A 431 -5.44 -23.88 -17.89
C SER A 431 -6.29 -22.61 -17.90
N LEU A 432 -7.47 -22.70 -18.52
CA LEU A 432 -8.50 -21.67 -18.48
C LEU A 432 -9.68 -22.17 -17.65
N SER A 433 -9.92 -21.53 -16.49
CA SER A 433 -11.07 -21.84 -15.63
C SER A 433 -12.22 -20.89 -15.94
N LEU A 434 -13.37 -21.42 -16.38
CA LEU A 434 -14.62 -20.68 -16.54
C LEU A 434 -15.63 -21.19 -15.52
N ASN A 435 -15.92 -20.39 -14.49
CA ASN A 435 -16.78 -20.77 -13.38
C ASN A 435 -16.31 -22.08 -12.73
N ASN A 436 -17.09 -23.16 -12.86
CA ASN A 436 -16.82 -24.49 -12.32
C ASN A 436 -16.23 -25.45 -13.36
N TYR A 437 -15.86 -24.98 -14.55
CA TYR A 437 -15.29 -25.80 -15.62
C TYR A 437 -13.85 -25.38 -15.91
N GLU A 438 -12.94 -26.34 -16.00
CA GLU A 438 -11.54 -26.11 -16.33
C GLU A 438 -11.26 -26.66 -17.73
N VAL A 439 -10.77 -25.82 -18.63
CA VAL A 439 -10.24 -26.23 -19.93
C VAL A 439 -8.75 -26.48 -19.76
N THR A 440 -8.38 -27.77 -19.78
CA THR A 440 -6.99 -28.21 -19.63
C THR A 440 -6.28 -28.36 -20.98
N GLU A 441 -7.03 -28.55 -22.07
CA GLU A 441 -6.47 -28.70 -23.41
C GLU A 441 -7.51 -28.44 -24.53
N ILE A 442 -7.00 -28.21 -25.74
CA ILE A 442 -7.77 -28.26 -26.99
C ILE A 442 -7.31 -29.53 -27.74
N SER A 443 -8.11 -30.59 -27.69
CA SER A 443 -7.81 -31.89 -28.28
C SER A 443 -8.09 -31.93 -29.77
N ASN A 444 -7.11 -32.41 -30.54
CA ASN A 444 -7.23 -32.69 -31.98
C ASN A 444 -7.35 -34.20 -32.26
N ASP A 445 -7.80 -34.99 -31.28
CA ASP A 445 -8.02 -36.44 -31.43
C ASP A 445 -9.25 -36.73 -32.28
N THR A 446 -9.05 -37.15 -33.54
CA THR A 446 -10.13 -37.56 -34.45
C THR A 446 -10.83 -38.86 -34.02
N GLY A 447 -10.23 -39.63 -33.11
CA GLY A 447 -10.81 -40.86 -32.58
C GLY A 447 -11.75 -40.65 -31.39
N LEU A 448 -11.70 -39.47 -30.74
CA LEU A 448 -12.40 -39.17 -29.49
C LEU A 448 -12.21 -40.28 -28.43
N SER A 449 -10.98 -40.77 -28.28
CA SER A 449 -10.65 -41.98 -27.52
C SER A 449 -10.24 -41.71 -26.07
N ASP A 450 -9.88 -40.47 -25.76
CA ASP A 450 -9.32 -40.04 -24.48
C ASP A 450 -10.34 -39.97 -23.33
N ASN A 451 -11.66 -39.92 -23.63
CA ASN A 451 -12.75 -39.71 -22.67
C ASN A 451 -12.53 -38.49 -21.75
N SER A 452 -11.86 -37.44 -22.24
CA SER A 452 -11.60 -36.24 -21.45
C SER A 452 -12.89 -35.50 -21.12
N ALA A 453 -13.09 -35.16 -19.84
CA ALA A 453 -14.23 -34.36 -19.38
C ALA A 453 -13.96 -32.85 -19.41
N THR A 454 -12.72 -32.46 -19.73
CA THR A 454 -12.21 -31.07 -19.65
C THR A 454 -11.65 -30.57 -20.98
N ALA A 455 -11.39 -31.45 -21.95
CA ALA A 455 -10.88 -31.06 -23.26
C ALA A 455 -11.96 -30.40 -24.13
N LEU A 456 -11.56 -29.40 -24.90
CA LEU A 456 -12.35 -28.89 -26.03
C LEU A 456 -11.88 -29.56 -27.32
N VAL A 457 -12.78 -29.98 -28.19
CA VAL A 457 -12.42 -30.64 -29.46
C VAL A 457 -12.20 -29.62 -30.58
N THR A 458 -11.24 -29.88 -31.47
CA THR A 458 -11.06 -29.09 -32.70
C THR A 458 -12.13 -29.42 -33.75
N GLU A 459 -12.34 -28.53 -34.72
CA GLU A 459 -13.19 -28.83 -35.89
C GLU A 459 -12.68 -30.07 -36.65
N ASN A 460 -11.36 -30.21 -36.77
CA ASN A 460 -10.73 -31.34 -37.45
C ASN A 460 -11.04 -32.68 -36.74
N ALA A 461 -10.98 -32.71 -35.41
CA ALA A 461 -11.33 -33.88 -34.62
C ALA A 461 -12.78 -34.31 -34.86
N VAL A 462 -13.72 -33.36 -34.75
CA VAL A 462 -15.16 -33.61 -34.97
C VAL A 462 -15.42 -34.07 -36.40
N ARG A 463 -14.83 -33.40 -37.40
CA ARG A 463 -15.00 -33.76 -38.81
C ARG A 463 -14.47 -35.16 -39.11
N GLY A 464 -13.29 -35.50 -38.59
CA GLY A 464 -12.67 -36.83 -38.72
C GLY A 464 -13.58 -37.91 -38.14
N TYR A 465 -14.01 -37.73 -36.88
CA TYR A 465 -14.90 -38.68 -36.21
C TYR A 465 -16.21 -38.90 -36.98
N VAL A 466 -16.87 -37.81 -37.40
CA VAL A 466 -18.14 -37.90 -38.16
C VAL A 466 -17.93 -38.52 -39.54
N SER A 467 -16.80 -38.27 -40.20
CA SER A 467 -16.46 -38.92 -41.47
C SER A 467 -16.30 -40.43 -41.31
N ASP A 468 -15.54 -40.85 -40.31
CA ASP A 468 -15.10 -42.24 -40.17
C ASP A 468 -16.17 -43.11 -39.51
N GLN A 469 -16.88 -42.60 -38.51
CA GLN A 469 -17.85 -43.37 -37.72
C GLN A 469 -19.28 -43.26 -38.25
N VAL A 470 -19.60 -42.20 -39.02
CA VAL A 470 -20.98 -41.96 -39.49
C VAL A 470 -21.07 -41.94 -41.00
N SER A 471 -20.30 -41.07 -41.68
CA SER A 471 -20.51 -40.78 -43.10
C SER A 471 -20.06 -41.94 -43.99
N THR A 472 -18.87 -42.48 -43.75
CA THR A 472 -18.28 -43.57 -44.53
C THR A 472 -19.04 -44.89 -44.32
N PRO A 473 -19.35 -45.32 -43.08
CA PRO A 473 -20.16 -46.51 -42.83
C PRO A 473 -21.55 -46.42 -43.46
N ASN A 474 -22.26 -45.31 -43.30
CA ASN A 474 -23.59 -45.13 -43.89
C ASN A 474 -23.56 -45.13 -45.42
N THR A 475 -22.53 -44.54 -46.02
CA THR A 475 -22.39 -44.55 -47.48
C THR A 475 -22.18 -45.98 -47.98
N TYR A 476 -21.35 -46.77 -47.29
CA TYR A 476 -21.12 -48.17 -47.63
C TYR A 476 -22.38 -49.04 -47.43
N LEU A 477 -23.10 -48.90 -46.32
CA LEU A 477 -24.30 -49.69 -46.03
C LEU A 477 -25.44 -49.45 -47.03
N ARG A 478 -25.50 -48.25 -47.63
CA ARG A 478 -26.48 -47.90 -48.67
C ARG A 478 -26.05 -48.29 -50.08
N LYS A 479 -24.87 -48.89 -50.29
CA LYS A 479 -24.43 -49.30 -51.62
C LYS A 479 -25.28 -50.47 -52.10
N GLN A 480 -26.13 -50.18 -53.09
CA GLN A 480 -26.90 -51.18 -53.81
C GLN A 480 -26.90 -50.77 -55.28
N PHE A 481 -26.01 -51.37 -56.05
CA PHE A 481 -25.88 -51.15 -57.48
C PHE A 481 -26.22 -52.44 -58.22
N PHE A 482 -26.79 -52.30 -59.41
CA PHE A 482 -27.04 -53.43 -60.29
C PHE A 482 -26.01 -53.47 -61.42
N LYS A 483 -25.61 -54.67 -61.82
CA LYS A 483 -24.69 -54.94 -62.94
C LYS A 483 -25.20 -56.13 -63.73
N THR A 484 -25.17 -56.03 -65.05
CA THR A 484 -25.43 -57.15 -65.96
C THR A 484 -24.12 -57.80 -66.38
N SER A 485 -24.15 -59.11 -66.64
CA SER A 485 -22.98 -59.85 -67.09
C SER A 485 -22.46 -59.33 -68.42
N THR A 486 -21.15 -59.13 -68.52
CA THR A 486 -20.45 -58.72 -69.73
C THR A 486 -20.14 -59.88 -70.65
N SER A 487 -19.92 -61.05 -70.09
CA SER A 487 -19.79 -62.30 -70.83
C SER A 487 -20.03 -63.49 -69.91
N ILE A 488 -20.48 -64.59 -70.50
CA ILE A 488 -20.60 -65.88 -69.83
C ILE A 488 -19.57 -66.81 -70.46
N THR A 489 -18.67 -67.32 -69.62
CA THR A 489 -17.78 -68.41 -69.95
C THR A 489 -18.47 -69.69 -69.52
N ALA A 490 -19.20 -70.28 -70.45
CA ALA A 490 -19.87 -71.56 -70.26
C ALA A 490 -18.86 -72.63 -69.78
N PRO A 491 -19.29 -73.56 -68.89
CA PRO A 491 -20.68 -73.74 -68.47
C PRO A 491 -21.04 -73.04 -67.16
N SER A 492 -20.12 -72.34 -66.48
CA SER A 492 -20.31 -72.03 -65.04
C SER A 492 -19.85 -70.66 -64.56
N THR A 493 -19.31 -69.78 -65.41
CA THR A 493 -18.77 -68.50 -64.94
C THR A 493 -19.36 -67.31 -65.69
N ALA A 494 -20.02 -66.40 -64.96
CA ALA A 494 -20.43 -65.10 -65.46
C ALA A 494 -19.42 -64.03 -65.05
N SER A 495 -19.08 -63.14 -65.97
CA SER A 495 -18.17 -62.01 -65.72
C SER A 495 -18.92 -60.69 -65.75
N PHE A 496 -18.49 -59.75 -64.91
CA PHE A 496 -19.02 -58.39 -64.82
C PHE A 496 -17.85 -57.41 -64.79
N THR A 497 -17.90 -56.33 -65.58
CA THR A 497 -16.94 -55.22 -65.46
C THR A 497 -17.32 -54.36 -64.25
N ALA A 498 -17.03 -54.85 -63.05
CA ALA A 498 -17.36 -54.22 -61.78
C ALA A 498 -16.36 -54.58 -60.68
N VAL A 499 -16.29 -53.72 -59.67
CA VAL A 499 -15.48 -53.92 -58.45
C VAL A 499 -16.38 -53.87 -57.24
N THR A 500 -16.27 -54.86 -56.37
CA THR A 500 -16.96 -54.89 -55.07
C THR A 500 -16.48 -53.73 -54.18
N ALA A 501 -17.39 -53.16 -53.41
CA ALA A 501 -17.07 -52.09 -52.49
C ALA A 501 -16.27 -52.63 -51.29
N SER A 502 -15.24 -51.91 -50.85
CA SER A 502 -14.50 -52.24 -49.63
C SER A 502 -15.29 -51.79 -48.39
N ALA A 503 -15.39 -52.68 -47.41
CA ALA A 503 -16.03 -52.35 -46.14
C ALA A 503 -15.15 -51.36 -45.34
N PRO A 504 -15.73 -50.29 -44.78
CA PRO A 504 -15.07 -49.42 -43.82
C PRO A 504 -14.65 -50.16 -42.54
N THR A 505 -13.68 -49.61 -41.82
CA THR A 505 -13.22 -50.13 -40.52
C THR A 505 -14.39 -50.29 -39.55
N GLY A 506 -14.48 -51.44 -38.88
CA GLY A 506 -15.56 -51.76 -37.93
C GLY A 506 -16.79 -52.42 -38.56
N LEU A 507 -16.86 -52.53 -39.90
CA LEU A 507 -17.91 -53.29 -40.59
C LEU A 507 -17.37 -54.63 -41.13
N THR A 508 -18.27 -55.60 -41.31
CA THR A 508 -17.94 -56.89 -41.92
C THR A 508 -17.54 -56.71 -43.37
N ALA A 509 -16.50 -57.42 -43.81
CA ALA A 509 -16.03 -57.39 -45.19
C ALA A 509 -17.13 -57.80 -46.18
N THR A 510 -17.16 -57.15 -47.35
CA THR A 510 -18.10 -57.46 -48.43
C THR A 510 -17.96 -58.93 -48.82
N SER A 511 -19.08 -59.64 -48.77
CA SER A 511 -19.16 -61.08 -48.98
C SER A 511 -20.24 -61.42 -49.98
N LYS A 512 -20.37 -62.72 -50.33
CA LYS A 512 -21.46 -63.21 -51.19
C LYS A 512 -22.84 -62.77 -50.71
N ASN A 513 -23.05 -62.70 -49.39
CA ASN A 513 -24.33 -62.38 -48.77
C ASN A 513 -24.77 -60.92 -48.99
N ASP A 514 -23.88 -60.05 -49.48
CA ASP A 514 -24.17 -58.65 -49.81
C ASP A 514 -24.68 -58.48 -51.26
N PHE A 515 -24.89 -59.58 -51.97
CA PHE A 515 -25.34 -59.60 -53.35
C PHE A 515 -26.60 -60.45 -53.50
N VAL A 516 -27.35 -60.20 -54.55
CA VAL A 516 -28.45 -61.02 -55.04
C VAL A 516 -28.24 -61.21 -56.54
N PHE A 517 -28.41 -62.44 -57.00
CA PHE A 517 -28.19 -62.81 -58.40
C PHE A 517 -29.48 -63.28 -59.04
N PHE A 518 -29.69 -62.86 -60.28
CA PHE A 518 -30.79 -63.33 -61.12
C PHE A 518 -30.25 -63.83 -62.44
N ILE A 519 -30.85 -64.89 -62.96
CA ILE A 519 -30.64 -65.40 -64.32
C ILE A 519 -31.96 -65.33 -65.07
N ASN A 520 -32.00 -64.66 -66.23
CA ASN A 520 -33.20 -64.52 -67.06
C ASN A 520 -34.46 -64.09 -66.25
N GLY A 521 -34.28 -63.27 -65.21
CA GLY A 521 -35.34 -62.81 -64.32
C GLY A 521 -35.71 -63.74 -63.15
N GLN A 522 -35.11 -64.93 -63.04
CA GLN A 522 -35.28 -65.86 -61.93
C GLN A 522 -34.17 -65.69 -60.89
N TYR A 523 -34.54 -65.73 -59.60
CA TYR A 523 -33.58 -65.68 -58.48
C TYR A 523 -32.67 -66.91 -58.46
N MET A 524 -31.37 -66.69 -58.26
CA MET A 524 -30.38 -67.76 -58.10
C MET A 524 -30.10 -68.03 -56.61
N GLU A 525 -30.16 -69.29 -56.21
CA GLU A 525 -29.94 -69.70 -54.82
C GLU A 525 -28.50 -69.49 -54.38
N HIS A 526 -28.31 -68.87 -53.21
CA HIS A 526 -26.99 -68.47 -52.73
C HIS A 526 -26.02 -69.64 -52.49
N ASP A 527 -26.51 -70.82 -52.10
CA ASP A 527 -25.66 -71.96 -51.73
C ASP A 527 -24.88 -72.52 -52.92
N ALA A 528 -25.42 -72.38 -54.12
CA ALA A 528 -24.81 -72.86 -55.36
C ALA A 528 -23.90 -71.82 -56.05
N LEU A 529 -23.62 -70.70 -55.37
CA LEU A 529 -22.87 -69.58 -55.95
C LEU A 529 -21.58 -69.32 -55.18
N SER A 530 -20.54 -68.94 -55.90
CA SER A 530 -19.34 -68.34 -55.32
C SER A 530 -18.95 -67.11 -56.12
N ILE A 531 -18.37 -66.12 -55.44
CA ILE A 531 -17.96 -64.86 -56.04
C ILE A 531 -16.46 -64.71 -55.96
N GLN A 532 -15.86 -64.09 -56.97
CA GLN A 532 -14.43 -63.78 -57.00
C GLN A 532 -14.20 -62.42 -57.64
N GLN A 533 -13.50 -61.52 -56.95
CA GLN A 533 -12.98 -60.30 -57.56
C GLN A 533 -11.63 -60.60 -58.23
N ALA A 534 -11.54 -60.37 -59.54
CA ALA A 534 -10.33 -60.49 -60.33
C ALA A 534 -9.98 -59.13 -60.95
N ALA A 535 -9.18 -58.32 -60.25
CA ALA A 535 -8.87 -56.94 -60.62
C ALA A 535 -10.16 -56.12 -60.89
N SER A 536 -10.38 -55.66 -62.12
CA SER A 536 -11.55 -54.89 -62.53
C SER A 536 -12.78 -55.73 -62.89
N THR A 537 -12.67 -57.05 -62.84
CA THR A 537 -13.73 -57.99 -63.22
C THR A 537 -14.24 -58.72 -62.00
N PHE A 538 -15.55 -58.68 -61.79
CA PHE A 538 -16.24 -59.50 -60.80
C PHE A 538 -16.72 -60.78 -61.48
N LEU A 539 -16.45 -61.93 -60.89
CA LEU A 539 -16.81 -63.24 -61.42
C LEU A 539 -17.83 -63.90 -60.48
N LEU A 540 -18.96 -64.31 -61.06
CA LEU A 540 -19.90 -65.22 -60.42
C LEU A 540 -19.61 -66.63 -60.95
N LYS A 541 -19.24 -67.54 -60.07
CA LYS A 541 -19.04 -68.95 -60.39
C LYS A 541 -20.21 -69.75 -59.84
N VAL A 542 -20.85 -70.48 -60.72
CA VAL A 542 -22.05 -71.25 -60.45
C VAL A 542 -21.67 -72.72 -60.34
N ASP A 543 -22.16 -73.37 -59.31
CA ASP A 543 -22.05 -74.82 -59.15
C ASP A 543 -23.20 -75.49 -59.88
N ASN A 544 -22.94 -75.89 -61.13
CA ASN A 544 -23.93 -76.48 -62.03
C ASN A 544 -24.56 -77.76 -61.47
N ASP A 545 -23.83 -78.53 -60.64
CA ASP A 545 -24.35 -79.74 -60.01
C ASP A 545 -25.39 -79.42 -58.92
N SER A 546 -25.24 -78.24 -58.28
CA SER A 546 -26.17 -77.77 -57.26
C SER A 546 -27.38 -77.03 -57.83
N ILE A 547 -27.24 -76.29 -58.94
CA ILE A 547 -28.36 -75.60 -59.60
C ILE A 547 -29.12 -76.48 -60.61
N GLY A 548 -28.49 -77.53 -61.13
CA GLY A 548 -29.09 -78.48 -62.07
C GLY A 548 -29.19 -78.02 -63.53
N TYR A 549 -28.51 -76.93 -63.91
CA TYR A 549 -28.43 -76.45 -65.29
C TYR A 549 -27.05 -75.81 -65.60
N GLU A 550 -26.69 -75.71 -66.87
CA GLU A 550 -25.45 -75.06 -67.33
C GLU A 550 -25.75 -73.65 -67.84
N LEU A 551 -24.82 -72.71 -67.64
CA LEU A 551 -24.94 -71.37 -68.21
C LEU A 551 -24.67 -71.39 -69.71
N GLU A 552 -25.57 -70.77 -70.47
CA GLU A 552 -25.45 -70.58 -71.92
C GLU A 552 -24.94 -69.17 -72.25
N SER A 553 -24.39 -68.98 -73.43
CA SER A 553 -23.77 -67.69 -73.82
C SER A 553 -24.77 -66.55 -73.99
N ASP A 554 -26.06 -66.87 -74.15
CA ASP A 554 -27.19 -65.95 -74.31
C ASP A 554 -27.98 -65.73 -73.02
N ASP A 555 -27.62 -66.38 -71.91
CA ASP A 555 -28.20 -66.10 -70.60
C ASP A 555 -27.89 -64.67 -70.15
N GLU A 556 -28.87 -64.01 -69.53
CA GLU A 556 -28.70 -62.72 -68.89
C GLU A 556 -28.57 -62.89 -67.38
N ILE A 557 -27.41 -62.53 -66.82
CA ILE A 557 -27.20 -62.57 -65.38
C ILE A 557 -27.14 -61.14 -64.84
N LEU A 558 -28.01 -60.87 -63.87
CA LEU A 558 -28.06 -59.61 -63.13
C LEU A 558 -27.55 -59.81 -61.70
N ALA A 559 -26.57 -59.03 -61.31
CA ALA A 559 -26.08 -58.94 -59.94
C ALA A 559 -26.52 -57.63 -59.30
N ILE A 560 -27.14 -57.66 -58.13
CA ILE A 560 -27.50 -56.48 -57.34
C ILE A 560 -26.78 -56.57 -56.01
N GLY A 561 -26.00 -55.56 -55.65
CA GLY A 561 -25.32 -55.54 -54.35
C GLY A 561 -24.28 -54.45 -54.19
N LYS A 562 -23.32 -54.68 -53.30
CA LYS A 562 -22.30 -53.69 -52.91
C LYS A 562 -21.18 -53.55 -53.94
N PHE A 563 -21.45 -52.91 -55.07
CA PHE A 563 -20.43 -52.47 -56.03
C PHE A 563 -19.93 -51.04 -55.73
N ASN A 564 -18.78 -50.66 -56.31
CA ASN A 564 -18.24 -49.30 -56.16
C ASN A 564 -19.06 -48.21 -56.84
N SER A 565 -19.66 -48.53 -57.99
CA SER A 565 -20.48 -47.65 -58.84
C SER A 565 -21.29 -48.49 -59.80
#